data_AF-A0A7C4N5F9-F1
#
_entry.id   AF-A0A7C4N5F9-F1
#
_cell.length_a   1.000
_cell.length_b   1.000
_cell.length_c   1.000
_cell.angle_alpha   90.00
_cell.angle_beta   90.00
_cell.angle_gamma   90.00
#
_symmetry.space_group_name_H-M   'P 1'
#
loop_
_entity.id
_entity.type
_entity.pdbx_description
1 polymer ?
#
loop_
_entity_poly.entity_id
_entity_poly.type
_entity_poly.pdbx_seq_one_letter_code
_entity_poly.pdbx_strand_id
1 'polypeptide(L)'
;MHLSSEAYDVFEQVFQGKDNAKKVMRALEEAIVTTVHDSWYRTKEELKVEVFSHFATKDDLELLRIELLGKTEKDKADLLGKMDKDKAELLGKIGTVYEKTEKDKAELLGKMEKDKLELLGKMEKDKAELLGSMEKDKAELLGKIGTVYEKTEKDKAELLGKMEKDKLELLGKIGTVYEKTEKDKSDLSGKMEKDKAELLGRIDTLYQKTEKDKAELLGKFDTLYQKTEKDKADMLLRLEKIDKKFSLYFALLLFAIIFLNQNALELIAKFIGIVR
;
A
#
# COMPACT_ATOMS: atom_id res chain seq x y z
N MET A 1 -114.78 -105.17 11.11
CA MET A 1 -115.72 -105.04 12.25
C MET A 1 -116.81 -106.07 12.03
N HIS A 2 -117.06 -106.95 12.99
CA HIS A 2 -118.22 -107.85 12.94
C HIS A 2 -119.32 -107.29 13.82
N LEU A 3 -120.56 -107.41 13.38
CA LEU A 3 -121.72 -107.02 14.17
C LEU A 3 -121.84 -107.98 15.37
N SER A 4 -122.38 -107.50 16.49
CA SER A 4 -122.49 -108.30 17.71
C SER A 4 -123.40 -109.51 17.50
N SER A 5 -123.20 -110.57 18.29
CA SER A 5 -124.03 -111.77 18.24
C SER A 5 -125.51 -111.45 18.49
N GLU A 6 -125.81 -110.50 19.37
CA GLU A 6 -127.17 -110.02 19.65
C GLU A 6 -127.85 -109.44 18.40
N ALA A 7 -127.10 -108.74 17.55
CA ALA A 7 -127.63 -108.25 16.28
C ALA A 7 -127.91 -109.41 15.31
N TYR A 8 -127.10 -110.48 15.32
CA TYR A 8 -127.39 -111.67 14.50
C TYR A 8 -128.68 -112.37 14.94
N ASP A 9 -128.91 -112.49 16.25
CA ASP A 9 -130.10 -113.15 16.79
C ASP A 9 -131.40 -112.41 16.45
N VAL A 10 -131.38 -111.07 16.57
CA VAL A 10 -132.54 -110.22 16.19
C VAL A 10 -132.83 -110.33 14.69
N PHE A 11 -131.80 -110.31 13.84
CA PHE A 11 -131.99 -110.48 12.40
C PHE A 11 -132.47 -111.89 12.06
N GLU A 12 -132.04 -112.95 12.76
CA GLU A 12 -132.52 -114.33 12.54
C GLU A 12 -134.02 -114.47 12.83
N GLN A 13 -134.52 -113.81 13.88
CA GLN A 13 -135.96 -113.75 14.17
C GLN A 13 -136.75 -112.98 13.11
N VAL A 14 -136.29 -111.79 12.73
CA VAL A 14 -137.02 -110.91 11.79
C VAL A 14 -137.06 -111.49 10.38
N PHE A 15 -135.97 -112.11 9.92
CA PHE A 15 -135.87 -112.67 8.57
C PHE A 15 -136.29 -114.14 8.48
N GLN A 16 -136.88 -114.69 9.57
CA GLN A 16 -137.45 -116.04 9.67
C GLN A 16 -136.51 -117.14 9.15
N GLY A 17 -135.22 -117.04 9.46
CA GLY A 17 -134.22 -118.00 9.02
C GLY A 17 -132.79 -117.48 9.04
N LYS A 18 -131.87 -118.34 9.49
CA LYS A 18 -130.45 -118.06 9.71
C LYS A 18 -129.70 -117.54 8.48
N ASP A 19 -130.06 -118.04 7.30
CA ASP A 19 -129.33 -117.73 6.07
C ASP A 19 -129.64 -116.32 5.55
N ASN A 20 -130.89 -115.88 5.65
CA ASN A 20 -131.28 -114.53 5.24
C ASN A 20 -130.69 -113.49 6.20
N ALA A 21 -130.73 -113.75 7.50
CA ALA A 21 -130.11 -112.89 8.51
C ALA A 21 -128.60 -112.74 8.30
N LYS A 22 -127.88 -113.86 8.07
CA LYS A 22 -126.43 -113.81 7.77
C LYS A 22 -126.10 -113.04 6.51
N LYS A 23 -126.92 -113.16 5.46
CA LYS A 23 -126.70 -112.39 4.21
C LYS A 23 -126.84 -110.89 4.45
N VAL A 24 -127.90 -110.46 5.16
CA VAL A 24 -128.12 -109.04 5.47
C VAL A 24 -127.03 -108.50 6.38
N MET A 25 -126.64 -109.25 7.41
CA MET A 25 -125.58 -108.84 8.34
C MET A 25 -124.21 -108.76 7.67
N ARG A 26 -123.87 -109.70 6.78
CA ARG A 26 -122.64 -109.61 5.97
C ARG A 26 -122.67 -108.41 5.03
N ALA A 27 -123.80 -108.14 4.38
CA ALA A 27 -123.94 -106.96 3.53
C ALA A 27 -123.80 -105.66 4.34
N LEU A 28 -124.31 -105.62 5.58
CA LEU A 28 -124.13 -104.48 6.49
C LEU A 28 -122.68 -104.34 6.96
N GLU A 29 -122.01 -105.42 7.36
CA GLU A 29 -120.60 -105.42 7.72
C GLU A 29 -119.73 -104.96 6.55
N GLU A 30 -120.01 -105.45 5.34
CA GLU A 30 -119.33 -105.07 4.11
C GLU A 30 -119.56 -103.59 3.80
N ALA A 31 -120.80 -103.10 3.92
CA ALA A 31 -121.12 -101.68 3.72
C ALA A 31 -120.42 -100.78 4.75
N ILE A 32 -120.40 -101.16 6.04
CA ILE A 32 -119.72 -100.40 7.10
C ILE A 32 -118.21 -100.40 6.86
N VAL A 33 -117.60 -101.56 6.58
CA VAL A 33 -116.16 -101.67 6.33
C VAL A 33 -115.77 -100.85 5.12
N THR A 34 -116.54 -100.91 4.04
CA THR A 34 -116.31 -100.12 2.82
C THR A 34 -116.42 -98.63 3.12
N THR A 35 -117.49 -98.20 3.81
CA THR A 35 -117.71 -96.78 4.14
C THR A 35 -116.61 -96.23 5.05
N VAL A 36 -116.18 -97.00 6.07
CA VAL A 36 -115.10 -96.61 6.98
C VAL A 36 -113.77 -96.53 6.22
N HIS A 37 -113.48 -97.51 5.36
CA HIS A 37 -112.27 -97.50 4.54
C HIS A 37 -112.22 -96.30 3.60
N ASP A 38 -113.32 -96.01 2.90
CA ASP A 38 -113.43 -94.89 1.97
C ASP A 38 -113.31 -93.54 2.70
N SER A 39 -113.99 -93.38 3.84
CA SER A 39 -113.92 -92.14 4.63
C SER A 39 -112.52 -91.90 5.21
N TRP A 40 -111.84 -92.95 5.68
CA TRP A 40 -110.45 -92.88 6.14
C TRP A 40 -109.51 -92.49 5.01
N TYR A 41 -109.64 -93.15 3.85
CA TYR A 41 -108.80 -92.85 2.68
C TYR A 41 -109.01 -91.42 2.21
N ARG A 42 -110.27 -90.96 2.12
CA ARG A 42 -110.61 -89.58 1.76
C ARG A 42 -110.00 -88.58 2.74
N THR A 43 -110.25 -88.75 4.03
CA THR A 43 -109.74 -87.82 5.06
C THR A 43 -108.21 -87.80 5.11
N LYS A 44 -107.56 -88.95 4.91
CA LYS A 44 -106.10 -89.06 4.85
C LYS A 44 -105.54 -88.31 3.64
N GLU A 45 -106.14 -88.46 2.46
CA GLU A 45 -105.67 -87.75 1.26
C GLU A 45 -105.99 -86.25 1.33
N GLU A 46 -107.14 -85.84 1.90
CA GLU A 46 -107.44 -84.43 2.18
C GLU A 46 -106.40 -83.81 3.13
N LEU A 47 -106.10 -84.47 4.25
CA LEU A 47 -105.09 -84.00 5.20
C LEU A 47 -103.70 -83.93 4.57
N LYS A 48 -103.34 -84.92 3.74
CA LYS A 48 -102.07 -84.96 3.03
C LYS A 48 -101.95 -83.80 2.05
N VAL A 49 -103.00 -83.50 1.29
CA VAL A 49 -103.03 -82.34 0.37
C VAL A 49 -102.89 -81.04 1.15
N GLU A 50 -103.67 -80.84 2.21
CA GLU A 50 -103.61 -79.64 3.05
C GLU A 50 -102.21 -79.44 3.64
N VAL A 51 -101.65 -80.49 4.26
CA VAL A 51 -100.29 -80.48 4.83
C VAL A 51 -99.28 -80.12 3.74
N PHE A 52 -99.26 -80.81 2.60
CA PHE A 52 -98.30 -80.52 1.52
C PHE A 52 -98.52 -79.16 0.84
N SER A 53 -99.69 -78.53 0.96
CA SER A 53 -99.94 -77.20 0.42
C SER A 53 -99.23 -76.07 1.18
N HIS A 54 -98.92 -76.28 2.47
CA HIS A 54 -98.28 -75.26 3.32
C HIS A 54 -96.76 -75.43 3.45
N PHE A 55 -96.20 -76.55 3.01
CA PHE A 55 -94.75 -76.78 3.08
C PHE A 55 -94.06 -76.43 1.77
N ALA A 56 -93.00 -75.63 1.88
CA ALA A 56 -92.08 -75.42 0.77
C ALA A 56 -91.45 -76.76 0.35
N THR A 57 -91.46 -77.01 -0.94
CA THR A 57 -90.82 -78.18 -1.54
C THR A 57 -89.33 -77.96 -1.69
N LYS A 58 -88.60 -79.04 -1.98
CA LYS A 58 -87.18 -78.94 -2.33
C LYS A 58 -86.96 -78.06 -3.57
N ASP A 59 -87.89 -78.11 -4.52
CA ASP A 59 -87.81 -77.32 -5.75
C ASP A 59 -87.97 -75.82 -5.46
N ASP A 60 -88.83 -75.44 -4.52
CA ASP A 60 -88.97 -74.04 -4.06
C ASP A 60 -87.66 -73.51 -3.46
N LEU A 61 -86.98 -74.33 -2.65
CA LEU A 61 -85.68 -73.98 -2.07
C LEU A 61 -84.56 -73.91 -3.12
N GLU A 62 -84.60 -74.80 -4.12
CA GLU A 62 -83.65 -74.80 -5.24
C GLU A 62 -83.81 -73.53 -6.09
N LEU A 63 -85.06 -73.13 -6.38
CA LEU A 63 -85.37 -71.87 -7.08
C LEU A 63 -84.86 -70.65 -6.30
N LEU A 64 -85.12 -70.60 -4.99
CA LEU A 64 -84.64 -69.52 -4.14
C LEU A 64 -83.11 -69.46 -4.09
N ARG A 65 -82.44 -70.62 -4.04
CA ARG A 65 -80.97 -70.70 -4.11
C ARG A 65 -80.43 -70.17 -5.43
N ILE A 66 -81.04 -70.54 -6.55
CA ILE A 66 -80.65 -70.06 -7.89
C ILE A 66 -80.83 -68.53 -7.97
N GLU A 67 -81.94 -68.00 -7.48
CA GLU A 67 -82.20 -66.55 -7.48
C GLU A 67 -81.18 -65.79 -6.63
N LEU A 68 -80.88 -66.29 -5.42
CA LEU A 68 -79.89 -65.68 -4.54
C LEU A 68 -78.48 -65.73 -5.11
N LEU A 69 -78.09 -66.85 -5.72
CA LEU A 69 -76.81 -66.98 -6.41
C LEU A 69 -76.71 -65.99 -7.58
N GLY A 70 -77.76 -65.90 -8.40
CA GLY A 70 -77.81 -64.95 -9.51
C GLY A 70 -77.70 -63.49 -9.06
N LYS A 71 -78.40 -63.10 -7.98
CA LYS A 71 -78.27 -61.76 -7.37
C LYS A 71 -76.85 -61.51 -6.87
N THR A 72 -76.27 -62.49 -6.17
CA THR A 72 -74.89 -62.37 -5.63
C THR A 72 -73.85 -62.23 -6.74
N GLU A 73 -73.97 -63.00 -7.82
CA GLU A 73 -73.08 -62.91 -8.97
C GLU A 73 -73.20 -61.56 -9.67
N LYS A 74 -74.43 -61.05 -9.82
CA LYS A 74 -74.69 -59.73 -10.40
C LYS A 74 -74.08 -58.62 -9.55
N ASP A 75 -74.31 -58.63 -8.23
CA ASP A 75 -73.75 -57.62 -7.33
C ASP A 75 -72.23 -57.64 -7.33
N LYS A 76 -71.62 -58.83 -7.39
CA LYS A 76 -70.18 -59.00 -7.52
C LYS A 76 -69.65 -58.39 -8.82
N ALA A 77 -70.33 -58.65 -9.95
CA ALA A 77 -69.95 -58.09 -11.24
C ALA A 77 -70.06 -56.55 -11.26
N ASP A 78 -71.13 -55.99 -10.70
CA ASP A 78 -71.35 -54.55 -10.61
C ASP A 78 -70.29 -53.87 -9.72
N LEU A 79 -69.94 -54.47 -8.57
CA LEU A 79 -68.89 -53.97 -7.69
C LEU A 79 -67.51 -54.01 -8.35
N LEU A 80 -67.20 -55.09 -9.06
CA LEU A 80 -65.91 -55.25 -9.75
C LEU A 80 -65.80 -54.23 -10.89
N GLY A 81 -66.88 -54.01 -11.65
CA GLY A 81 -66.94 -52.98 -12.69
C GLY A 81 -66.79 -51.56 -12.16
N LYS A 82 -67.35 -51.24 -10.97
CA LYS A 82 -67.12 -49.94 -10.30
C LYS A 82 -65.67 -49.79 -9.87
N MET A 83 -65.09 -50.83 -9.26
CA MET A 83 -63.69 -50.82 -8.82
C MET A 83 -62.71 -50.61 -9.99
N ASP A 84 -62.96 -51.26 -11.13
CA ASP A 84 -62.12 -51.09 -12.32
C ASP A 84 -62.22 -49.68 -12.89
N LYS A 85 -63.41 -49.07 -12.89
CA LYS A 85 -63.61 -47.67 -13.30
C LYS A 85 -62.87 -46.70 -12.37
N ASP A 86 -63.03 -46.86 -11.07
CA ASP A 86 -62.37 -46.00 -10.07
C ASP A 86 -60.85 -46.13 -10.18
N LYS A 87 -60.34 -47.36 -10.35
CA LYS A 87 -58.90 -47.62 -10.56
C LYS A 87 -58.38 -46.95 -11.82
N ALA A 88 -59.12 -47.05 -12.93
CA ALA A 88 -58.74 -46.39 -14.18
C ALA A 88 -58.71 -44.86 -14.05
N GLU A 89 -59.71 -44.27 -13.38
CA GLU A 89 -59.77 -42.83 -13.13
C GLU A 89 -58.61 -42.35 -12.24
N LEU A 90 -58.32 -43.08 -11.15
CA LEU A 90 -57.21 -42.76 -10.26
C LEU A 90 -55.85 -42.87 -10.97
N LEU A 91 -55.64 -43.90 -11.77
CA LEU A 91 -54.42 -44.04 -12.58
C LEU A 91 -54.28 -42.90 -13.59
N GLY A 92 -55.39 -42.48 -14.23
CA GLY A 92 -55.41 -41.32 -15.11
C GLY A 92 -55.01 -40.04 -14.37
N LYS A 93 -55.61 -39.77 -13.20
CA LYS A 93 -55.27 -38.62 -12.36
C LYS A 93 -53.78 -38.64 -11.95
N ILE A 94 -53.26 -39.78 -11.50
CA ILE A 94 -51.84 -39.93 -11.14
C ILE A 94 -50.94 -39.65 -12.35
N GLY A 95 -51.29 -40.17 -13.53
CA GLY A 95 -50.55 -39.91 -14.78
C GLY A 95 -50.48 -38.42 -15.10
N THR A 96 -51.62 -37.71 -15.06
CA THR A 96 -51.65 -36.27 -15.33
C THR A 96 -50.84 -35.45 -14.32
N VAL A 97 -50.85 -35.83 -13.04
CA VAL A 97 -50.04 -35.18 -11.99
C VAL A 97 -48.56 -35.42 -12.25
N TYR A 98 -48.18 -36.64 -12.63
CA TYR A 98 -46.79 -36.99 -12.93
C TYR A 98 -46.27 -36.20 -14.14
N GLU A 99 -47.02 -36.16 -15.24
CA GLU A 99 -46.67 -35.37 -16.43
C GLU A 99 -46.51 -33.88 -16.11
N LYS A 100 -47.43 -33.31 -15.32
CA LYS A 100 -47.34 -31.91 -14.88
C LYS A 100 -46.10 -31.68 -14.04
N THR A 101 -45.80 -32.58 -13.11
CA THR A 101 -44.62 -32.48 -12.22
C THR A 101 -43.32 -32.52 -13.02
N GLU A 102 -43.20 -33.42 -13.99
CA GLU A 102 -42.01 -33.50 -14.85
C GLU A 102 -41.86 -32.25 -15.74
N LYS A 103 -42.97 -31.71 -16.26
CA LYS A 103 -42.95 -30.47 -17.02
C LYS A 103 -42.52 -29.27 -16.18
N ASP A 104 -43.08 -29.12 -14.98
CA ASP A 104 -42.75 -28.03 -14.05
C ASP A 104 -41.27 -28.10 -13.64
N LYS A 105 -40.76 -29.32 -13.38
CA LYS A 105 -39.34 -29.56 -13.08
C LYS A 105 -38.43 -29.16 -14.25
N ALA A 106 -38.78 -29.53 -15.48
CA ALA A 106 -38.03 -29.15 -16.68
C ALA A 106 -38.03 -27.62 -16.89
N GLU A 107 -39.16 -26.95 -16.66
CA GLU A 107 -39.25 -25.50 -16.76
C GLU A 107 -38.39 -24.79 -15.70
N LEU A 108 -38.41 -25.27 -14.45
CA LEU A 108 -37.57 -24.74 -13.37
C LEU A 108 -36.08 -24.91 -13.66
N LEU A 109 -35.66 -26.08 -14.17
CA LEU A 109 -34.28 -26.31 -14.58
C LEU A 109 -33.87 -25.36 -15.72
N GLY A 110 -34.76 -25.17 -16.70
CA GLY A 110 -34.51 -24.22 -17.80
C GLY A 110 -34.35 -22.77 -17.32
N LYS A 111 -35.18 -22.32 -16.38
CA LYS A 111 -35.05 -20.99 -15.75
C LYS A 111 -33.74 -20.86 -14.98
N MET A 112 -33.39 -21.87 -14.18
CA MET A 112 -32.16 -21.87 -13.39
C MET A 112 -30.90 -21.79 -14.27
N GLU A 113 -30.86 -22.54 -15.38
CA GLU A 113 -29.71 -22.51 -16.29
C GLU A 113 -29.61 -21.15 -17.01
N LYS A 114 -30.76 -20.56 -17.40
CA LYS A 114 -30.80 -19.22 -17.99
C LYS A 114 -30.29 -18.16 -17.02
N ASP A 115 -30.77 -18.16 -15.78
CA ASP A 115 -30.36 -17.18 -14.76
C ASP A 115 -28.87 -17.31 -14.44
N LYS A 116 -28.36 -18.54 -14.37
CA LYS A 116 -26.94 -18.83 -14.19
C LYS A 116 -26.09 -18.28 -15.34
N LEU A 117 -26.50 -18.46 -16.58
CA LEU A 117 -25.81 -17.90 -17.75
C LEU A 117 -25.83 -16.36 -17.75
N GLU A 118 -26.96 -15.75 -17.38
CA GLU A 118 -27.07 -14.30 -17.29
C GLU A 118 -26.16 -13.73 -16.19
N LEU A 119 -26.10 -14.36 -15.02
CA LEU A 119 -25.21 -13.97 -13.93
C LEU A 119 -23.73 -14.12 -14.31
N LEU A 120 -23.36 -15.21 -14.98
CA LEU A 120 -22.00 -15.40 -15.50
C LEU A 120 -21.64 -14.30 -16.50
N GLY A 121 -22.53 -13.97 -17.44
CA GLY A 121 -22.29 -12.90 -18.41
C GLY A 121 -22.12 -11.53 -17.76
N LYS A 122 -22.91 -11.20 -16.72
CA LYS A 122 -22.75 -9.96 -15.95
C LYS A 122 -21.40 -9.92 -15.23
N MET A 123 -21.00 -11.00 -14.56
CA MET A 123 -19.71 -11.07 -13.88
C MET A 123 -18.52 -10.94 -14.84
N GLU A 124 -18.59 -11.56 -16.02
CA GLU A 124 -17.54 -11.43 -17.04
C GLU A 124 -17.43 -10.00 -17.56
N LYS A 125 -18.58 -9.34 -17.79
CA LYS A 125 -18.63 -7.93 -18.20
C LYS A 125 -18.05 -7.01 -17.14
N ASP A 126 -18.49 -7.13 -15.90
CA ASP A 126 -18.00 -6.31 -14.78
C ASP A 126 -16.49 -6.49 -14.58
N LYS A 127 -15.99 -7.73 -14.70
CA LYS A 127 -14.57 -8.03 -14.65
C LYS A 127 -13.79 -7.36 -15.78
N ALA A 128 -14.32 -7.36 -16.99
CA ALA A 128 -13.69 -6.70 -18.14
C ALA A 128 -13.66 -5.17 -17.97
N GLU A 129 -14.74 -4.57 -17.48
CA GLU A 129 -14.81 -3.12 -17.22
C GLU A 129 -13.81 -2.70 -16.13
N LEU A 130 -13.71 -3.44 -15.02
CA LEU A 130 -12.74 -3.18 -13.96
C LEU A 130 -11.29 -3.32 -14.42
N LEU A 131 -10.99 -4.34 -15.25
CA LEU A 131 -9.66 -4.48 -15.83
C LEU A 131 -9.32 -3.30 -16.74
N GLY A 132 -10.25 -2.88 -17.59
CA GLY A 132 -10.07 -1.73 -18.47
C GLY A 132 -9.84 -0.43 -17.70
N SER A 133 -10.57 -0.18 -16.61
CA SER A 133 -10.34 1.01 -15.78
C SER A 133 -8.97 0.98 -15.09
N MET A 134 -8.55 -0.17 -14.55
CA MET A 134 -7.24 -0.32 -13.94
C MET A 134 -6.09 -0.11 -14.94
N GLU A 135 -6.22 -0.61 -16.16
CA GLU A 135 -5.22 -0.38 -17.22
C GLU A 135 -5.12 1.09 -17.60
N LYS A 136 -6.26 1.78 -17.72
CA LYS A 136 -6.31 3.21 -18.01
C LYS A 136 -5.65 4.04 -16.90
N ASP A 137 -5.99 3.76 -15.64
CA ASP A 137 -5.43 4.45 -14.48
C ASP A 137 -3.91 4.23 -14.39
N LYS A 138 -3.46 3.00 -14.65
CA LYS A 138 -2.03 2.66 -14.70
C LYS A 138 -1.31 3.44 -15.80
N ALA A 139 -1.90 3.54 -16.99
CA ALA A 139 -1.32 4.31 -18.09
C ALA A 139 -1.25 5.81 -17.77
N GLU A 140 -2.29 6.38 -17.15
CA GLU A 140 -2.30 7.77 -16.72
C GLU A 140 -1.23 8.06 -15.67
N LEU A 141 -1.10 7.18 -14.65
CA LEU A 141 -0.06 7.31 -13.63
C LEU A 141 1.35 7.22 -14.22
N LEU A 142 1.59 6.28 -15.14
CA LEU A 142 2.87 6.18 -15.84
C LEU A 142 3.17 7.45 -16.65
N GLY A 143 2.17 8.02 -17.32
CA GLY A 143 2.28 9.29 -18.02
C GLY A 143 2.69 10.43 -17.08
N LYS A 144 1.99 10.57 -15.94
CA LYS A 144 2.32 11.58 -14.91
C LYS A 144 3.74 11.40 -14.38
N ILE A 145 4.16 10.17 -14.07
CA ILE A 145 5.54 9.87 -13.63
C ILE A 145 6.55 10.28 -14.69
N GLY A 146 6.30 9.96 -15.97
CA GLY A 146 7.15 10.37 -17.09
C GLY A 146 7.33 11.88 -17.16
N THR A 147 6.24 12.66 -17.09
CA THR A 147 6.31 14.12 -17.12
C THR A 147 7.07 14.73 -15.93
N VAL A 148 6.93 14.15 -14.74
CA VAL A 148 7.68 14.59 -13.55
C VAL A 148 9.17 14.29 -13.70
N TYR A 149 9.50 13.12 -14.26
CA TYR A 149 10.89 12.74 -14.52
C TYR A 149 11.55 13.69 -15.53
N GLU A 150 10.89 13.96 -16.65
CA GLU A 150 11.38 14.91 -17.66
C GLU A 150 11.60 16.32 -17.08
N LYS A 151 10.63 16.80 -16.29
CA LYS A 151 10.76 18.11 -15.63
C LYS A 151 11.94 18.13 -14.67
N THR A 152 12.11 17.07 -13.88
CA THR A 152 13.21 16.96 -12.91
C THR A 152 14.57 16.96 -13.61
N GLU A 153 14.71 16.23 -14.71
CA GLU A 153 15.96 16.23 -15.50
C GLU A 153 16.23 17.59 -16.14
N LYS A 154 15.19 18.27 -16.64
CA LYS A 154 15.33 19.64 -17.18
C LYS A 154 15.77 20.63 -16.11
N ASP A 155 15.11 20.63 -14.95
CA ASP A 155 15.43 21.52 -13.83
C ASP A 155 16.87 21.28 -13.34
N LYS A 156 17.30 20.01 -13.29
CA LYS A 156 18.68 19.63 -12.96
C LYS A 156 19.70 20.15 -13.98
N ALA A 157 19.40 20.04 -15.27
CA ALA A 157 20.25 20.57 -16.34
C ALA A 157 20.36 22.10 -16.28
N GLU A 158 19.24 22.81 -16.03
CA GLU A 158 19.23 24.26 -15.86
C GLU A 158 20.05 24.71 -14.65
N LEU A 159 19.93 24.00 -13.51
CA LEU A 159 20.73 24.29 -12.32
C LEU A 159 22.23 24.07 -12.55
N LEU A 160 22.61 22.98 -13.22
CA LEU A 160 24.00 22.73 -13.62
C LEU A 160 24.54 23.84 -14.52
N GLY A 161 23.75 24.30 -15.49
CA GLY A 161 24.12 25.40 -16.37
C GLY A 161 24.34 26.72 -15.62
N LYS A 162 23.47 27.04 -14.65
CA LYS A 162 23.64 28.23 -13.79
C LYS A 162 24.91 28.13 -12.95
N MET A 163 25.15 26.99 -12.31
CA MET A 163 26.36 26.78 -11.50
C MET A 163 27.65 26.94 -12.32
N GLU A 164 27.69 26.40 -13.55
CA GLU A 164 28.89 26.53 -14.39
C GLU A 164 29.11 27.98 -14.85
N LYS A 165 28.03 28.71 -15.13
CA LYS A 165 28.10 30.15 -15.44
C LYS A 165 28.62 30.96 -14.25
N ASP A 166 28.07 30.73 -13.06
CA ASP A 166 28.50 31.43 -11.85
C ASP A 166 29.96 31.13 -11.51
N LYS A 167 30.39 29.88 -11.71
CA LYS A 167 31.78 29.46 -11.55
C LYS A 167 32.72 30.17 -12.53
N LEU A 168 32.35 30.27 -13.80
CA LEU A 168 33.13 31.02 -14.80
C LEU A 168 33.21 32.51 -14.47
N GLU A 169 32.11 33.12 -14.01
CA GLU A 169 32.10 34.52 -13.60
C GLU A 169 33.01 34.76 -12.37
N LEU A 170 32.95 33.87 -11.37
CA LEU A 170 33.82 33.92 -10.20
C LEU A 170 35.29 33.75 -10.58
N LEU A 171 35.61 32.79 -11.45
CA LEU A 171 36.97 32.60 -11.97
C LEU A 171 37.47 33.86 -12.71
N GLY A 172 36.61 34.49 -13.52
CA GLY A 172 36.92 35.76 -14.17
C GLY A 172 37.23 36.87 -13.17
N LYS A 173 36.38 37.05 -12.16
CA LYS A 173 36.61 38.04 -11.07
C LYS A 173 37.92 37.77 -10.33
N ILE A 174 38.19 36.51 -9.96
CA ILE A 174 39.45 36.11 -9.32
C ILE A 174 40.65 36.46 -10.21
N GLY A 175 40.57 36.17 -11.52
CA GLY A 175 41.61 36.53 -12.48
C GLY A 175 41.89 38.03 -12.51
N THR A 176 40.85 38.86 -12.61
CA THR A 176 41.01 40.33 -12.59
C THR A 176 41.61 40.87 -11.29
N VAL A 177 41.25 40.28 -10.15
CA VAL A 177 41.83 40.65 -8.84
C VAL A 177 43.31 40.25 -8.78
N TYR A 178 43.66 39.07 -9.31
CA TYR A 178 45.04 38.60 -9.38
C TYR A 178 45.90 39.53 -10.25
N GLU A 179 45.43 39.87 -11.45
CA GLU A 179 46.12 40.82 -12.34
C GLU A 179 46.31 42.19 -11.68
N LYS A 180 45.28 42.72 -11.03
CA LYS A 180 45.39 43.99 -10.30
C LYS A 180 46.40 43.91 -9.17
N THR A 181 46.40 42.81 -8.41
CA THR A 181 47.35 42.59 -7.30
C THR A 181 48.79 42.52 -7.81
N GLU A 182 49.05 41.82 -8.91
CA GLU A 182 50.37 41.76 -9.54
C GLU A 182 50.81 43.13 -10.06
N LYS A 183 49.90 43.90 -10.66
CA LYS A 183 50.19 45.27 -11.10
C LYS A 183 50.52 46.19 -9.91
N ASP A 184 49.70 46.19 -8.87
CA ASP A 184 49.90 47.01 -7.67
C ASP A 184 51.24 46.66 -7.00
N LYS A 185 51.61 45.38 -6.97
CA LYS A 185 52.91 44.89 -6.47
C LYS A 185 54.07 45.38 -7.34
N SER A 186 53.95 45.33 -8.66
CA SER A 186 54.95 45.84 -9.60
C SER A 186 55.14 47.36 -9.46
N ASP A 187 54.04 48.12 -9.39
CA ASP A 187 54.04 49.56 -9.21
C ASP A 187 54.69 49.97 -7.87
N LEU A 188 54.39 49.24 -6.78
CA LEU A 188 55.04 49.44 -5.47
C LEU A 188 56.55 49.15 -5.54
N SER A 189 56.96 48.06 -6.19
CA SER A 189 58.37 47.73 -6.37
C SER A 189 59.11 48.83 -7.14
N GLY A 190 58.52 49.33 -8.23
CA GLY A 190 59.10 50.41 -9.02
C GLY A 190 59.23 51.72 -8.23
N LYS A 191 58.23 52.07 -7.41
CA LYS A 191 58.32 53.22 -6.50
C LYS A 191 59.45 53.07 -5.48
N MET A 192 59.56 51.90 -4.84
CA MET A 192 60.65 51.64 -3.88
C MET A 192 62.04 51.73 -4.54
N GLU A 193 62.21 51.22 -5.75
CA GLU A 193 63.48 51.36 -6.48
C GLU A 193 63.81 52.82 -6.80
N LYS A 194 62.81 53.59 -7.23
CA LYS A 194 62.96 55.03 -7.49
C LYS A 194 63.33 55.79 -6.21
N ASP A 195 62.60 55.57 -5.11
CA ASP A 195 62.85 56.21 -3.83
C ASP A 195 64.25 55.84 -3.30
N LYS A 196 64.65 54.57 -3.44
CA LYS A 196 65.99 54.10 -3.09
C LYS A 196 67.07 54.80 -3.93
N ALA A 197 66.87 54.93 -5.24
CA ALA A 197 67.81 55.63 -6.13
C ALA A 197 67.92 57.12 -5.79
N GLU A 198 66.79 57.78 -5.49
CA GLU A 198 66.77 59.19 -5.09
C GLU A 198 67.48 59.40 -3.74
N LEU A 199 67.24 58.53 -2.76
CA LEU A 199 67.94 58.57 -1.47
C LEU A 199 69.44 58.34 -1.64
N LEU A 200 69.86 57.37 -2.45
CA LEU A 200 71.28 57.14 -2.76
C LEU A 200 71.90 58.38 -3.40
N GLY A 201 71.24 59.00 -4.38
CA GLY A 201 71.73 60.25 -4.99
C GLY A 201 71.83 61.42 -4.00
N ARG A 202 70.88 61.55 -3.07
CA ARG A 202 70.96 62.53 -1.97
C ARG A 202 72.11 62.24 -1.01
N ILE A 203 72.37 60.97 -0.71
CA ILE A 203 73.52 60.55 0.11
C ILE A 203 74.83 60.89 -0.60
N ASP A 204 74.96 60.58 -1.90
CA ASP A 204 76.17 60.88 -2.68
C ASP A 204 76.45 62.38 -2.76
N THR A 205 75.41 63.20 -2.99
CA THR A 205 75.56 64.66 -3.01
C THR A 205 75.94 65.24 -1.64
N LEU A 206 75.36 64.73 -0.55
CA LEU A 206 75.78 65.08 0.81
C LEU A 206 77.22 64.65 1.10
N TYR A 207 77.62 63.46 0.64
CA TYR A 207 78.98 62.95 0.80
C TYR A 207 79.99 63.83 0.05
N GLN A 208 79.71 64.18 -1.20
CA GLN A 208 80.56 65.11 -1.97
C GLN A 208 80.65 66.49 -1.32
N LYS A 209 79.52 67.03 -0.82
CA LYS A 209 79.54 68.30 -0.09
C LYS A 209 80.40 68.22 1.16
N THR A 210 80.28 67.13 1.92
CA THR A 210 81.09 66.90 3.12
C THR A 210 82.58 66.82 2.79
N GLU A 211 82.95 66.12 1.71
CA GLU A 211 84.34 66.04 1.25
C GLU A 211 84.87 67.40 0.77
N LYS A 212 84.05 68.19 0.06
CA LYS A 212 84.40 69.56 -0.33
C LYS A 212 84.59 70.48 0.88
N ASP A 213 83.67 70.43 1.84
CA ASP A 213 83.73 71.24 3.07
C ASP A 213 84.97 70.86 3.91
N LYS A 214 85.30 69.55 3.99
CA LYS A 214 86.55 69.08 4.60
C LYS A 214 87.79 69.63 3.89
N ALA A 215 87.82 69.60 2.55
CA ALA A 215 88.94 70.10 1.77
C ALA A 215 89.12 71.63 1.94
N GLU A 216 88.03 72.40 1.95
CA GLU A 216 88.06 73.84 2.24
C GLU A 216 88.56 74.13 3.66
N LEU A 217 88.10 73.35 4.66
CA LEU A 217 88.58 73.49 6.03
C LEU A 217 90.06 73.16 6.17
N LEU A 218 90.54 72.10 5.51
CA LEU A 218 91.96 71.77 5.44
C LEU A 218 92.78 72.92 4.84
N GLY A 219 92.32 73.50 3.72
CA GLY A 219 92.98 74.66 3.12
C GLY A 219 92.99 75.89 4.05
N LYS A 220 91.92 76.12 4.81
CA LYS A 220 91.88 77.16 5.86
C LYS A 220 92.85 76.87 7.01
N PHE A 221 92.98 75.61 7.42
CA PHE A 221 93.97 75.21 8.42
C PHE A 221 95.40 75.42 7.92
N ASP A 222 95.70 75.05 6.67
CA ASP A 222 97.03 75.24 6.06
C ASP A 222 97.40 76.72 5.97
N THR A 223 96.45 77.57 5.53
CA THR A 223 96.67 79.03 5.47
C THR A 223 96.87 79.65 6.84
N LEU A 224 96.12 79.21 7.86
CA LEU A 224 96.35 79.63 9.25
C LEU A 224 97.71 79.15 9.78
N TYR A 225 98.11 77.92 9.45
CA TYR A 225 99.39 77.36 9.84
C TYR A 225 100.56 78.15 9.22
N GLN A 226 100.50 78.40 7.90
CA GLN A 226 101.46 79.24 7.17
C GLN A 226 101.53 80.66 7.75
N LYS A 227 100.38 81.27 8.08
CA LYS A 227 100.33 82.59 8.71
C LYS A 227 100.97 82.56 10.10
N THR A 228 100.71 81.52 10.90
CA THR A 228 101.32 81.34 12.22
C THR A 228 102.84 81.18 12.13
N GLU A 229 103.33 80.36 11.20
CA GLU A 229 104.77 80.22 10.92
C GLU A 229 105.40 81.54 10.46
N LYS A 230 104.72 82.28 9.58
CA LYS A 230 105.17 83.60 9.13
C LYS A 230 105.20 84.63 10.26
N ASP A 231 104.17 84.68 11.08
CA ASP A 231 104.09 85.60 12.23
C ASP A 231 105.18 85.25 13.26
N LYS A 232 105.44 83.96 13.48
CA LYS A 232 106.55 83.46 14.32
C LYS A 232 107.92 83.86 13.75
N ALA A 233 108.12 83.75 12.44
CA ALA A 233 109.34 84.18 11.76
C ALA A 233 109.54 85.71 11.83
N ASP A 234 108.47 86.51 11.66
CA ASP A 234 108.53 87.98 11.78
C ASP A 234 108.82 88.41 13.22
N MET A 235 108.26 87.71 14.22
CA MET A 235 108.59 87.92 15.64
C MET A 235 110.05 87.61 15.94
N LEU A 236 110.61 86.52 15.40
CA LEU A 236 112.04 86.20 15.53
C LEU A 236 112.92 87.31 14.93
N LEU A 237 112.57 87.81 13.75
CA LEU A 237 113.26 88.94 13.11
C LEU A 237 113.19 90.23 13.93
N ARG A 238 112.04 90.51 14.55
CA ARG A 238 111.88 91.66 15.45
C ARG A 238 112.71 91.51 16.72
N LEU A 239 112.74 90.31 17.31
CA LEU A 239 113.60 89.99 18.45
C LEU A 239 115.07 90.20 18.08
N GLU A 240 115.53 89.70 16.92
CA GLU A 240 116.91 89.88 16.46
C GLU A 240 117.26 91.36 16.24
N LYS A 241 116.33 92.16 15.68
CA LYS A 241 116.51 93.62 15.55
C LYS A 241 116.54 94.32 16.91
N ILE A 242 115.71 93.89 17.86
CA ILE A 242 115.73 94.39 19.23
C ILE A 242 117.05 94.01 19.90
N ASP A 243 117.54 92.80 19.73
CA ASP A 243 118.81 92.32 20.27
C ASP A 243 119.99 93.14 19.73
N LYS A 244 120.01 93.43 18.42
CA LYS A 244 121.01 94.32 17.80
C LYS A 244 120.94 95.75 18.34
N LYS A 245 119.73 96.30 18.50
CA LYS A 245 119.54 97.63 19.09
C LYS A 245 119.94 97.65 20.57
N PHE A 246 119.57 96.63 21.33
CA PHE A 246 119.92 96.46 22.73
C PHE A 246 121.43 96.36 22.88
N SER A 247 122.09 95.55 22.04
CA SER A 247 123.56 95.44 21.99
C SER A 247 124.23 96.78 21.66
N LEU A 248 123.67 97.55 20.70
CA LEU A 248 124.19 98.87 20.36
C LEU A 248 123.99 99.90 21.50
N TYR A 249 122.82 99.91 22.13
CA TYR A 249 122.55 100.79 23.28
C TYR A 249 123.39 100.38 24.49
N PHE A 250 123.60 99.08 24.70
CA PHE A 250 124.48 98.54 25.72
C PHE A 250 125.93 98.95 25.48
N ALA A 251 126.41 98.92 24.23
CA ALA A 251 127.72 99.41 23.83
C ALA A 251 127.87 100.93 24.01
N LEU A 252 126.86 101.72 23.63
CA LEU A 252 126.83 103.17 23.85
C LEU A 252 126.79 103.54 25.34
N LEU A 253 126.05 102.77 26.15
CA LEU A 253 125.99 102.95 27.59
C LEU A 253 127.33 102.62 28.25
N LEU A 254 127.96 101.51 27.87
CA LEU A 254 129.34 101.18 28.27
C LEU A 254 130.31 102.30 27.90
N PHE A 255 130.21 102.83 26.68
CA PHE A 255 131.05 103.93 26.21
C PHE A 255 130.83 105.21 27.03
N ALA A 256 129.58 105.56 27.34
CA ALA A 256 129.24 106.72 28.16
C ALA A 256 129.74 106.57 29.60
N ILE A 257 129.61 105.39 30.22
CA ILE A 257 130.11 105.09 31.57
C ILE A 257 131.64 105.23 31.63
N ILE A 258 132.35 104.74 30.61
CA ILE A 258 133.81 104.87 30.49
C ILE A 258 134.23 106.34 30.34
N PHE A 259 133.48 107.13 29.59
CA PHE A 259 133.83 108.53 29.29
C PHE A 259 133.56 109.50 30.46
N LEU A 260 132.48 109.27 31.24
CA LEU A 260 132.08 110.14 32.34
C LEU A 260 132.82 109.86 33.66
N ASN A 261 133.47 108.70 33.80
CA ASN A 261 134.11 108.32 35.05
C ASN A 261 135.39 107.51 34.80
N GLN A 262 136.55 108.18 34.88
CA GLN A 262 137.85 107.52 34.67
C GLN A 262 138.13 106.36 35.67
N ASN A 263 137.53 106.37 36.87
CA ASN A 263 137.61 105.24 37.81
C ASN A 263 136.71 104.05 37.42
N ALA A 264 135.72 104.23 36.55
CA ALA A 264 134.83 103.15 36.11
C ALA A 264 135.51 102.18 35.14
N LEU A 265 136.51 102.65 34.38
CA LEU A 265 137.31 101.80 33.49
C LEU A 265 138.09 100.73 34.29
N GLU A 266 138.64 101.11 35.45
CA GLU A 266 139.38 100.21 36.34
C GLU A 266 138.45 99.16 36.99
N LEU A 267 137.22 99.56 37.31
CA LEU A 267 136.20 98.68 37.89
C LEU A 267 135.64 97.68 36.85
N ILE A 268 135.39 98.13 35.61
CA ILE A 268 134.96 97.28 34.50
C ILE A 268 136.09 96.30 34.09
N ALA A 269 137.35 96.76 34.08
CA ALA A 269 138.50 95.90 33.81
C ALA A 269 138.69 94.80 34.87
N LYS A 270 138.39 95.11 36.15
CA LYS A 270 138.31 94.11 37.24
C LYS A 270 137.13 93.14 37.07
N PHE A 271 135.96 93.63 36.66
CA PHE A 271 134.75 92.81 36.52
C PHE A 271 134.81 91.86 35.31
N ILE A 272 135.46 92.28 34.21
CA ILE A 272 135.65 91.49 32.98
C ILE A 272 136.95 90.64 33.04
N GLY A 273 137.77 90.80 34.09
CA GLY A 273 138.91 89.92 34.36
C GLY A 273 140.16 90.18 33.52
N ILE A 274 140.28 91.37 32.92
CA ILE A 274 141.42 91.74 32.05
C ILE A 274 142.59 92.33 32.88
N VAL A 275 142.33 92.82 34.11
CA VAL A 275 143.35 93.35 35.02
C VAL A 275 143.05 92.91 36.46
N ARG A 276 144.08 92.47 37.21
CA ARG A 276 144.00 92.13 38.65
C ARG A 276 143.88 93.38 39.51
#